data_AF-A0A1B1NBI3-F1
#
_entry.id   AF-A0A1B1NBI3-F1
#
_cell.length_a   1.000
_cell.length_b   1.000
_cell.length_c   1.000
_cell.angle_alpha   90.00
_cell.angle_beta   90.00
_cell.angle_gamma   90.00
#
_symmetry.space_group_name_H-M   'P 1'
#
loop_
_entity.id
_entity.type
_entity.pdbx_description
1 polymer ?
#
loop_
_entity_poly.entity_id
_entity_poly.type
_entity_poly.pdbx_seq_one_letter_code
_entity_poly.pdbx_strand_id
1 'polypeptide(L)'
;MSEREHLDETTHVVGLMDRAAAHTPPLHVGHDEVVARGRRIRSGRRRTAAGVGALALAGTLWLGMETLPFGGEAPPVPASVGWSDGSIDTELFDNGPNPEHEPDRAQWTGRLRTVEGGQHPELLLAKDGGEPETIVGEDGPGESEVFRADGITVLVWVEPEDGLAQDVLWADGVEYGTGGVVKVPGGRIRYATAEHVPGAEADVVELYLIDEQGARAASGAPVETVLLETDDMSWVVGIDRERQVWVGADASEQAMWGTPMPLTDGAASGGGAGAVPSHVLGLLPEGASDVTVSPEGARSDVATVAGQQVILATADEGAPLPTIRFTLDGEQHELSSFVDTWRREVVLAGTTLGYQAMPDGLELRAGAAALRLEPAELADATATVAPIDDLAVVVVAGWIPTDAQTPVQVAVDGRGDEPTWVEVEEDAVQVRELFDGRPVTLLALDALADGEQVVGIGEGPAGGAVTELDLDLDQIQVASFED
;
A
#
# COMPACT_ATOMS: atom_id res chain seq x y z
N MET A 1 35.05 -56.99 27.14
CA MET A 1 33.88 -57.25 26.29
C MET A 1 33.06 -55.96 26.25
N SER A 2 33.59 -54.89 25.62
CA SER A 2 32.92 -53.57 25.49
C SER A 2 33.64 -52.59 24.54
N GLU A 3 34.48 -53.05 23.60
CA GLU A 3 35.20 -52.17 22.67
C GLU A 3 35.06 -52.59 21.19
N ARG A 4 34.35 -53.69 20.92
CA ARG A 4 34.14 -54.21 19.56
C ARG A 4 32.78 -53.86 18.95
N GLU A 5 31.81 -53.42 19.73
CA GLU A 5 30.48 -53.05 19.22
C GLU A 5 30.40 -51.58 18.78
N HIS A 6 31.30 -50.71 19.23
CA HIS A 6 31.23 -49.28 18.89
C HIS A 6 31.87 -48.92 17.53
N LEU A 7 32.69 -49.81 16.94
CA LEU A 7 33.32 -49.59 15.64
C LEU A 7 32.44 -50.03 14.45
N ASP A 8 31.41 -50.84 14.69
CA ASP A 8 30.54 -51.35 13.64
C ASP A 8 29.44 -50.33 13.29
N GLU A 9 29.00 -49.54 14.26
CA GLU A 9 27.91 -48.58 14.10
C GLU A 9 28.34 -47.34 13.30
N THR A 10 29.56 -46.84 13.51
CA THR A 10 30.11 -45.69 12.74
C THR A 10 30.35 -46.05 11.28
N THR A 11 30.79 -47.29 11.01
CA THR A 11 31.00 -47.81 9.65
C THR A 11 29.66 -47.97 8.91
N HIS A 12 28.61 -48.34 9.64
CA HIS A 12 27.27 -48.51 9.09
C HIS A 12 26.57 -47.17 8.77
N VAL A 13 26.79 -46.13 9.57
CA VAL A 13 26.27 -44.77 9.33
C VAL A 13 26.96 -44.10 8.14
N VAL A 14 28.29 -44.19 8.05
CA VAL A 14 29.05 -43.64 6.89
C VAL A 14 28.67 -44.38 5.60
N GLY A 15 28.50 -45.71 5.64
CA GLY A 15 28.04 -46.49 4.48
C GLY A 15 26.57 -46.28 4.10
N LEU A 16 25.75 -45.67 4.96
CA LEU A 16 24.39 -45.22 4.64
C LEU A 16 24.40 -43.83 3.99
N MET A 17 25.25 -42.91 4.46
CA MET A 17 25.41 -41.58 3.85
C MET A 17 26.06 -41.65 2.46
N ASP A 18 27.03 -42.53 2.25
CA ASP A 18 27.64 -42.73 0.92
C ASP A 18 26.64 -43.35 -0.09
N ARG A 19 25.72 -44.22 0.37
CA ARG A 19 24.64 -44.74 -0.48
C ARG A 19 23.56 -43.70 -0.76
N ALA A 20 23.25 -42.83 0.19
CA ALA A 20 22.34 -41.71 -0.03
C ALA A 20 22.94 -40.71 -1.04
N ALA A 21 24.23 -40.41 -0.94
CA ALA A 21 24.94 -39.55 -1.90
C ALA A 21 24.99 -40.17 -3.30
N ALA A 22 25.16 -41.48 -3.43
CA ALA A 22 25.15 -42.19 -4.71
C ALA A 22 23.76 -42.25 -5.39
N HIS A 23 22.68 -42.03 -4.64
CA HIS A 23 21.30 -42.00 -5.14
C HIS A 23 20.68 -40.60 -5.19
N THR A 24 21.45 -39.57 -4.82
CA THR A 24 21.01 -38.19 -4.98
C THR A 24 21.29 -37.77 -6.43
N PRO A 25 20.28 -37.37 -7.23
CA PRO A 25 20.52 -36.86 -8.57
C PRO A 25 21.44 -35.63 -8.49
N PRO A 26 22.35 -35.40 -9.44
CA PRO A 26 23.16 -34.20 -9.44
C PRO A 26 22.26 -32.96 -9.54
N LEU A 27 22.11 -32.24 -8.43
CA LEU A 27 21.44 -30.93 -8.37
C LEU A 27 22.38 -29.87 -8.93
N HIS A 28 22.65 -29.97 -10.22
CA HIS A 28 23.31 -28.92 -10.99
C HIS A 28 22.36 -28.52 -12.10
N VAL A 29 21.23 -27.92 -11.72
CA VAL A 29 20.45 -27.17 -12.69
C VAL A 29 21.12 -25.80 -12.75
N GLY A 30 21.81 -25.53 -13.85
CA GLY A 30 22.40 -24.22 -14.05
C GLY A 30 21.30 -23.16 -14.01
N HIS A 31 21.56 -22.01 -13.39
CA HIS A 31 20.61 -20.89 -13.35
C HIS A 31 20.07 -20.57 -14.75
N ASP A 32 20.92 -20.63 -15.78
CA ASP A 32 20.54 -20.40 -17.17
C ASP A 32 19.62 -21.49 -17.74
N GLU A 33 19.70 -22.73 -17.25
CA GLU A 33 18.77 -23.81 -17.63
C GLU A 33 17.41 -23.65 -16.96
N VAL A 34 17.36 -23.17 -15.71
CA VAL A 34 16.10 -22.80 -15.04
C VAL A 34 15.43 -21.66 -15.78
N VAL A 35 16.18 -20.60 -16.10
CA VAL A 35 15.69 -19.45 -16.87
C VAL A 35 15.27 -19.86 -18.28
N ALA A 36 16.03 -20.74 -18.96
CA ALA A 36 15.68 -21.25 -20.29
C ALA A 36 14.47 -22.20 -20.27
N ARG A 37 14.25 -22.94 -19.19
CA ARG A 37 13.05 -23.76 -18.97
C ARG A 37 11.83 -22.86 -18.72
N GLY A 38 11.97 -21.85 -17.86
CA GLY A 38 10.93 -20.84 -17.60
C GLY A 38 10.54 -20.08 -18.86
N ARG A 39 11.51 -19.62 -19.65
CA ARG A 39 11.27 -18.97 -20.96
C ARG A 39 10.60 -19.91 -21.97
N ARG A 40 10.94 -21.21 -21.98
CA ARG A 40 10.27 -22.20 -22.84
C ARG A 40 8.81 -22.42 -22.44
N ILE A 41 8.51 -22.52 -21.15
CA ILE A 41 7.13 -22.64 -20.64
C ILE A 41 6.31 -21.39 -21.01
N ARG A 42 6.88 -20.19 -20.82
CA ARG A 42 6.26 -18.91 -21.21
C ARG A 42 6.02 -18.80 -22.73
N SER A 43 6.98 -19.28 -23.55
CA SER A 43 6.84 -19.27 -25.01
C SER A 43 5.89 -20.35 -25.56
N GLY A 44 5.75 -21.48 -24.84
CA GLY A 44 4.83 -22.55 -25.18
C GLY A 44 3.37 -22.13 -25.00
N ARG A 45 3.07 -21.39 -23.90
CA ARG A 45 1.72 -20.84 -23.64
C ARG A 45 1.24 -19.86 -24.72
N ARG A 46 2.13 -19.12 -25.38
CA ARG A 46 1.77 -18.19 -26.47
C ARG A 46 1.58 -18.86 -27.85
N ARG A 47 1.83 -20.17 -28.02
CA ARG A 47 1.78 -20.83 -29.34
C ARG A 47 0.80 -22.00 -29.47
N THR A 48 0.03 -22.35 -28.44
CA THR A 48 -0.98 -23.41 -28.51
C THR A 48 -2.44 -22.91 -28.49
N ALA A 49 -2.70 -21.68 -28.92
CA ALA A 49 -4.06 -21.16 -29.15
C ALA A 49 -4.51 -21.26 -30.63
N ALA A 50 -3.93 -22.18 -31.40
CA ALA A 50 -4.37 -22.45 -32.78
C ALA A 50 -4.53 -23.96 -33.00
N GLY A 51 -5.74 -24.44 -32.70
CA GLY A 51 -6.28 -25.71 -33.20
C GLY A 51 -6.13 -26.90 -32.25
N VAL A 52 -7.26 -27.42 -31.76
CA VAL A 52 -7.95 -28.60 -32.31
C VAL A 52 -9.32 -28.71 -31.63
N GLY A 53 -10.36 -28.85 -32.44
CA GLY A 53 -11.75 -28.95 -32.01
C GLY A 53 -12.14 -30.30 -31.42
N ALA A 54 -13.38 -30.32 -30.95
CA ALA A 54 -14.10 -31.39 -30.29
C ALA A 54 -13.94 -32.80 -30.87
N LEU A 55 -13.88 -33.80 -29.98
CA LEU A 55 -14.45 -35.12 -30.21
C LEU A 55 -14.84 -35.78 -28.88
N ALA A 56 -16.15 -35.94 -28.68
CA ALA A 56 -16.72 -36.95 -27.80
C ALA A 56 -16.63 -38.32 -28.49
N LEU A 57 -16.25 -39.40 -27.79
CA LEU A 57 -16.65 -40.77 -28.12
C LEU A 57 -16.35 -41.78 -26.99
N ALA A 58 -17.22 -42.78 -26.93
CA ALA A 58 -17.37 -43.81 -25.92
C ALA A 58 -16.56 -45.11 -26.20
N GLY A 59 -16.31 -45.90 -25.15
CA GLY A 59 -16.44 -47.37 -25.17
C GLY A 59 -15.23 -48.26 -25.51
N THR A 60 -14.90 -49.14 -24.53
CA THR A 60 -14.46 -50.57 -24.63
C THR A 60 -13.02 -50.98 -25.06
N LEU A 61 -12.31 -51.60 -24.09
CA LEU A 61 -11.47 -52.83 -24.09
C LEU A 61 -10.70 -53.27 -25.37
N TRP A 62 -9.36 -53.41 -25.30
CA TRP A 62 -8.59 -54.70 -25.36
C TRP A 62 -7.04 -54.54 -25.31
N LEU A 63 -6.41 -55.49 -24.62
CA LEU A 63 -5.01 -55.99 -24.51
C LEU A 63 -3.78 -55.26 -25.12
N GLY A 64 -2.80 -55.00 -24.23
CA GLY A 64 -1.48 -55.65 -24.26
C GLY A 64 -0.41 -55.13 -25.22
N MET A 65 0.47 -54.24 -24.74
CA MET A 65 1.92 -54.30 -24.97
C MET A 65 2.67 -53.48 -23.90
N GLU A 66 3.71 -54.07 -23.33
CA GLU A 66 4.66 -53.45 -22.40
C GLU A 66 5.51 -52.39 -23.10
N THR A 67 5.58 -51.16 -22.57
CA THR A 67 6.80 -50.31 -22.61
C THR A 67 6.71 -49.14 -21.63
N LEU A 68 7.77 -49.00 -20.81
CA LEU A 68 8.26 -47.84 -20.02
C LEU A 68 7.60 -47.53 -18.65
N PRO A 69 8.37 -47.57 -17.52
CA PRO A 69 7.86 -47.32 -16.17
C PRO A 69 8.00 -45.85 -15.73
N PHE A 70 7.79 -44.89 -16.64
CA PHE A 70 7.72 -43.44 -16.30
C PHE A 70 6.76 -42.73 -17.25
N GLY A 71 5.48 -42.95 -17.00
CA GLY A 71 4.38 -42.23 -17.62
C GLY A 71 3.23 -42.23 -16.63
N GLY A 72 3.46 -41.68 -15.43
CA GLY A 72 2.32 -41.22 -14.64
C GLY A 72 1.62 -40.17 -15.49
N GLU A 73 0.33 -40.36 -15.75
CA GLU A 73 -0.52 -39.25 -16.15
C GLU A 73 -0.16 -38.09 -15.22
N ALA A 74 0.26 -36.96 -15.82
CA ALA A 74 0.35 -35.73 -15.04
C ALA A 74 -0.99 -35.63 -14.29
N PRO A 75 -0.99 -35.43 -12.96
CA PRO A 75 -2.23 -35.19 -12.26
C PRO A 75 -2.97 -34.12 -13.06
N PRO A 76 -4.30 -34.25 -13.29
CA PRO A 76 -5.04 -33.23 -14.00
C PRO A 76 -4.70 -31.90 -13.33
N VAL A 77 -3.96 -31.06 -14.05
CA VAL A 77 -3.66 -29.72 -13.57
C VAL A 77 -5.04 -29.10 -13.41
N PRO A 78 -5.42 -28.61 -12.22
CA PRO A 78 -6.71 -27.95 -12.05
C PRO A 78 -6.82 -26.90 -13.16
N ALA A 79 -7.98 -26.87 -13.81
CA ALA A 79 -8.25 -25.89 -14.84
C ALA A 79 -8.05 -24.51 -14.20
N SER A 80 -6.94 -23.85 -14.54
CA SER A 80 -6.77 -22.45 -14.20
C SER A 80 -7.99 -21.73 -14.77
N VAL A 81 -8.69 -20.95 -13.94
CA VAL A 81 -9.78 -20.10 -14.40
C VAL A 81 -9.18 -19.08 -15.37
N GLY A 82 -9.14 -19.43 -16.65
CA GLY A 82 -8.88 -18.46 -17.70
C GLY A 82 -10.16 -17.67 -17.89
N TRP A 83 -10.07 -16.35 -17.94
CA TRP A 83 -11.20 -15.47 -18.31
C TRP A 83 -11.86 -15.88 -19.65
N SER A 84 -11.14 -16.64 -20.48
CA SER A 84 -11.59 -17.19 -21.77
C SER A 84 -12.34 -18.53 -21.71
N ASP A 85 -12.24 -19.30 -20.62
CA ASP A 85 -12.51 -20.75 -20.62
C ASP A 85 -13.79 -21.15 -19.87
N GLY A 86 -14.53 -20.19 -19.32
CA GLY A 86 -15.80 -20.42 -18.64
C GLY A 86 -16.76 -19.25 -18.77
N SER A 87 -18.07 -19.52 -18.76
CA SER A 87 -19.10 -18.48 -18.67
C SER A 87 -19.23 -18.03 -17.20
N ILE A 88 -18.45 -17.05 -16.79
CA ILE A 88 -18.68 -16.34 -15.54
C ILE A 88 -19.84 -15.37 -15.77
N ASP A 89 -20.82 -15.41 -14.88
CA ASP A 89 -21.92 -14.45 -14.81
C ASP A 89 -22.40 -14.41 -13.36
N THR A 90 -21.83 -13.51 -12.56
CA THR A 90 -21.97 -13.52 -11.10
C THR A 90 -22.01 -12.12 -10.52
N GLU A 91 -22.79 -11.94 -9.47
CA GLU A 91 -22.81 -10.71 -8.69
C GLU A 91 -21.55 -10.68 -7.82
N LEU A 92 -20.78 -9.60 -7.90
CA LEU A 92 -19.58 -9.40 -7.09
C LEU A 92 -19.93 -8.73 -5.77
N PHE A 93 -20.60 -7.58 -5.84
CA PHE A 93 -20.88 -6.76 -4.67
C PHE A 93 -22.17 -5.97 -4.81
N ASP A 94 -22.74 -5.67 -3.64
CA ASP A 94 -23.75 -4.65 -3.39
C ASP A 94 -23.26 -3.84 -2.18
N ASN A 95 -22.61 -2.71 -2.46
CA ASN A 95 -21.95 -1.85 -1.48
C ASN A 95 -22.88 -0.69 -1.12
N GLY A 96 -23.96 -1.02 -0.42
CA GLY A 96 -24.92 -0.03 0.07
C GLY A 96 -24.36 0.77 1.24
N PRO A 97 -24.60 2.09 1.29
CA PRO A 97 -24.12 2.93 2.38
C PRO A 97 -24.83 2.58 3.70
N ASN A 98 -24.17 2.83 4.83
CA ASN A 98 -24.88 2.84 6.11
C ASN A 98 -25.75 4.10 6.21
N PRO A 99 -27.09 4.01 6.16
CA PRO A 99 -27.95 5.19 6.09
C PRO A 99 -27.88 6.10 7.33
N GLU A 100 -27.37 5.60 8.46
CA GLU A 100 -27.21 6.41 9.69
C GLU A 100 -25.88 7.18 9.73
N HIS A 101 -24.86 6.70 9.04
CA HIS A 101 -23.49 7.23 9.13
C HIS A 101 -22.96 7.78 7.80
N GLU A 102 -23.52 7.35 6.68
CA GLU A 102 -23.07 7.64 5.32
C GLU A 102 -24.28 8.04 4.43
N PRO A 103 -25.13 9.00 4.85
CA PRO A 103 -26.40 9.29 4.16
C PRO A 103 -26.22 9.81 2.72
N ASP A 104 -25.05 10.35 2.40
CA ASP A 104 -24.73 10.96 1.11
C ASP A 104 -23.82 10.07 0.22
N ARG A 105 -23.42 8.89 0.71
CA ARG A 105 -22.58 7.96 -0.05
C ARG A 105 -23.43 7.19 -1.06
N ALA A 106 -22.92 7.05 -2.28
CA ALA A 106 -23.61 6.33 -3.35
C ALA A 106 -23.65 4.82 -3.07
N GLN A 107 -24.75 4.17 -3.46
CA GLN A 107 -24.82 2.71 -3.50
C GLN A 107 -24.25 2.20 -4.82
N TRP A 108 -23.30 1.26 -4.75
CA TRP A 108 -22.73 0.63 -5.94
C TRP A 108 -23.06 -0.86 -6.02
N THR A 109 -23.45 -1.33 -7.19
CA THR A 109 -23.63 -2.77 -7.47
C THR A 109 -22.80 -3.18 -8.68
N GLY A 110 -22.15 -4.35 -8.59
CA GLY A 110 -21.26 -4.86 -9.63
C GLY A 110 -21.55 -6.32 -9.97
N ARG A 111 -21.77 -6.62 -11.26
CA ARG A 111 -21.92 -7.99 -11.77
C ARG A 111 -20.88 -8.29 -12.84
N LEU A 112 -20.03 -9.27 -12.57
CA LEU A 112 -18.97 -9.70 -13.47
C LEU A 112 -19.49 -10.73 -14.47
N ARG A 113 -19.15 -10.53 -15.75
CA ARG A 113 -19.43 -11.51 -16.79
C ARG A 113 -18.25 -11.68 -17.75
N THR A 114 -18.07 -12.87 -18.26
CA THR A 114 -17.16 -13.14 -19.39
C THR A 114 -17.93 -13.10 -20.71
N VAL A 115 -17.32 -12.55 -21.75
CA VAL A 115 -17.90 -12.50 -23.10
C VAL A 115 -17.22 -13.53 -24.00
N GLU A 116 -18.01 -14.32 -24.73
CA GLU A 116 -17.47 -15.29 -25.69
C GLU A 116 -16.59 -14.59 -26.74
N GLY A 117 -15.31 -14.97 -26.80
CA GLY A 117 -14.33 -14.35 -27.70
C GLY A 117 -13.78 -13.00 -27.23
N GLY A 118 -14.20 -12.51 -26.05
CA GLY A 118 -13.62 -11.35 -25.39
C GLY A 118 -12.23 -11.65 -24.82
N GLN A 119 -11.35 -10.65 -24.82
CA GLN A 119 -10.02 -10.75 -24.20
C GLN A 119 -10.08 -10.48 -22.70
N HIS A 120 -10.96 -9.57 -22.28
CA HIS A 120 -11.20 -9.18 -20.90
C HIS A 120 -12.64 -9.50 -20.50
N PRO A 121 -12.92 -9.74 -19.21
CA PRO A 121 -14.28 -9.74 -18.70
C PRO A 121 -14.92 -8.35 -18.77
N GLU A 122 -16.23 -8.29 -18.55
CA GLU A 122 -17.00 -7.06 -18.42
C GLU A 122 -17.62 -6.97 -17.02
N LEU A 123 -17.65 -5.77 -16.45
CA LEU A 123 -18.38 -5.44 -15.24
C LEU A 123 -19.62 -4.64 -15.60
N LEU A 124 -20.79 -5.14 -15.23
CA LEU A 124 -22.02 -4.36 -15.21
C LEU A 124 -22.09 -3.62 -13.88
N LEU A 125 -21.87 -2.31 -13.93
CA LEU A 125 -21.78 -1.45 -12.75
C LEU A 125 -22.99 -0.50 -12.71
N ALA A 126 -23.72 -0.46 -11.59
CA ALA A 126 -24.80 0.51 -11.40
C ALA A 126 -24.58 1.33 -10.12
N LYS A 127 -24.86 2.63 -10.23
CA LYS A 127 -24.85 3.62 -9.15
C LYS A 127 -26.29 3.95 -8.76
N ASP A 128 -26.60 3.91 -7.46
CA ASP A 128 -27.89 4.28 -6.87
C ASP A 128 -29.11 3.59 -7.52
N GLY A 129 -28.94 2.33 -7.93
CA GLY A 129 -29.98 1.54 -8.60
C GLY A 129 -30.34 2.01 -10.02
N GLY A 130 -29.50 2.85 -10.63
CA GLY A 130 -29.61 3.28 -12.02
C GLY A 130 -29.43 2.13 -13.04
N GLU A 131 -29.53 2.47 -14.33
CA GLU A 131 -29.25 1.51 -15.40
C GLU A 131 -27.76 1.13 -15.38
N PRO A 132 -27.40 -0.18 -15.38
CA PRO A 132 -26.00 -0.58 -15.33
C PRO A 132 -25.22 -0.15 -16.57
N GLU A 133 -24.06 0.48 -16.34
CA GLU A 133 -23.03 0.71 -17.35
C GLU A 133 -22.21 -0.57 -17.54
N THR A 134 -21.77 -0.84 -18.78
CA THR A 134 -20.85 -1.95 -19.08
C THR A 134 -19.43 -1.42 -19.19
N ILE A 135 -18.58 -1.84 -18.27
CA ILE A 135 -17.16 -1.48 -18.22
C ILE A 135 -16.35 -2.71 -18.66
N VAL A 136 -15.45 -2.53 -19.63
CA VAL A 136 -14.54 -3.59 -20.07
C VAL A 136 -13.32 -3.58 -19.14
N GLY A 137 -12.89 -4.76 -18.71
CA GLY A 137 -11.70 -4.90 -17.88
C GLY A 137 -10.42 -4.45 -18.59
N GLU A 138 -9.48 -3.95 -17.80
CA GLU A 138 -8.13 -3.58 -18.20
C GLU A 138 -7.12 -4.43 -17.42
N ASP A 139 -5.94 -4.67 -17.99
CA ASP A 139 -4.86 -5.39 -17.31
C ASP A 139 -4.46 -4.65 -16.01
N GLY A 140 -4.53 -5.34 -14.87
CA GLY A 140 -4.04 -4.86 -13.58
C GLY A 140 -2.68 -5.44 -13.18
N PRO A 141 -2.24 -5.20 -11.92
CA PRO A 141 -1.05 -5.85 -11.38
C PRO A 141 -1.20 -7.39 -11.35
N GLY A 142 -0.26 -8.09 -11.97
CA GLY A 142 -0.25 -9.56 -12.05
C GLY A 142 -1.32 -10.14 -12.98
N GLU A 143 -2.04 -11.15 -12.52
CA GLU A 143 -3.16 -11.79 -13.25
C GLU A 143 -4.51 -11.27 -12.71
N SER A 144 -4.70 -9.94 -12.78
CA SER A 144 -5.88 -9.24 -12.30
C SER A 144 -6.49 -8.35 -13.39
N GLU A 145 -7.75 -7.99 -13.22
CA GLU A 145 -8.51 -7.11 -14.12
C GLU A 145 -9.02 -5.91 -13.33
N VAL A 146 -8.84 -4.71 -13.88
CA VAL A 146 -9.27 -3.44 -13.30
C VAL A 146 -10.47 -2.91 -14.09
N PHE A 147 -11.47 -2.42 -13.39
CA PHE A 147 -12.61 -1.70 -13.96
C PHE A 147 -12.69 -0.33 -13.32
N ARG A 148 -12.66 0.72 -14.13
CA ARG A 148 -12.72 2.11 -13.67
C ARG A 148 -14.03 2.76 -14.12
N ALA A 149 -14.66 3.46 -13.18
CA ALA A 149 -15.78 4.36 -13.44
C ALA A 149 -15.60 5.63 -12.59
N ASP A 150 -16.41 6.65 -12.89
CA ASP A 150 -16.40 7.90 -12.14
C ASP A 150 -16.69 7.67 -10.65
N GLY A 151 -15.66 7.88 -9.82
CA GLY A 151 -15.70 7.73 -8.36
C GLY A 151 -15.54 6.31 -7.82
N ILE A 152 -15.27 5.29 -8.65
CA ILE A 152 -15.02 3.92 -8.16
C ILE A 152 -14.08 3.11 -9.07
N THR A 153 -13.16 2.39 -8.42
CA THR A 153 -12.29 1.39 -9.04
C THR A 153 -12.60 0.02 -8.49
N VAL A 154 -12.66 -0.99 -9.35
CA VAL A 154 -12.87 -2.40 -8.97
C VAL A 154 -11.72 -3.23 -9.50
N LEU A 155 -11.00 -3.90 -8.61
CA LEU A 155 -10.00 -4.91 -8.95
C LEU A 155 -10.61 -6.30 -8.76
N VAL A 156 -10.46 -7.18 -9.75
CA VAL A 156 -10.84 -8.61 -9.63
C VAL A 156 -9.68 -9.51 -10.01
N TRP A 157 -9.56 -10.64 -9.32
CA TRP A 157 -8.56 -11.63 -9.63
C TRP A 157 -9.01 -13.02 -9.18
N VAL A 158 -8.40 -14.04 -9.77
CA VAL A 158 -8.65 -15.43 -9.36
C VAL A 158 -7.96 -15.65 -8.03
N GLU A 159 -8.71 -16.06 -7.02
CA GLU A 159 -8.16 -16.35 -5.70
C GLU A 159 -7.27 -17.59 -5.80
N PRO A 160 -5.99 -17.50 -5.41
CA PRO A 160 -5.08 -18.63 -5.40
C PRO A 160 -5.56 -19.79 -4.50
N GLU A 161 -5.28 -21.04 -4.90
CA GLU A 161 -5.73 -22.24 -4.17
C GLU A 161 -5.09 -22.38 -2.78
N ASP A 162 -3.92 -21.79 -2.59
CA ASP A 162 -3.11 -21.79 -1.36
C ASP A 162 -3.66 -20.89 -0.26
N GLY A 163 -4.74 -20.14 -0.50
CA GLY A 163 -5.47 -19.42 0.56
C GLY A 163 -4.68 -18.25 1.15
N LEU A 164 -3.90 -17.59 0.31
CA LEU A 164 -3.06 -16.44 0.64
C LEU A 164 -3.88 -15.28 1.22
N ALA A 165 -3.29 -14.57 2.17
CA ALA A 165 -3.71 -13.21 2.48
C ALA A 165 -3.45 -12.33 1.25
N GLN A 166 -4.42 -11.51 0.90
CA GLN A 166 -4.41 -10.73 -0.35
C GLN A 166 -4.98 -9.36 -0.07
N ASP A 167 -4.23 -8.32 -0.41
CA ASP A 167 -4.71 -6.96 -0.27
C ASP A 167 -4.12 -6.01 -1.31
N VAL A 168 -4.84 -4.92 -1.55
CA VAL A 168 -4.60 -4.00 -2.65
C VAL A 168 -4.00 -2.71 -2.11
N LEU A 169 -2.90 -2.28 -2.71
CA LEU A 169 -2.42 -0.92 -2.58
C LEU A 169 -3.09 -0.10 -3.67
N TRP A 170 -4.06 0.70 -3.27
CA TRP A 170 -4.68 1.69 -4.12
C TRP A 170 -3.77 2.90 -4.28
N ALA A 171 -3.95 3.62 -5.38
CA ALA A 171 -3.54 5.01 -5.42
C ALA A 171 -4.31 5.79 -4.35
N ASP A 172 -3.81 6.96 -4.04
CA ASP A 172 -4.35 7.73 -2.95
C ASP A 172 -5.76 8.30 -3.23
N GLY A 173 -6.38 8.89 -2.19
CA GLY A 173 -7.73 9.44 -2.30
C GLY A 173 -8.84 8.40 -2.20
N VAL A 174 -8.56 7.20 -1.69
CA VAL A 174 -9.59 6.20 -1.35
C VAL A 174 -10.34 6.64 -0.09
N GLU A 175 -11.65 6.81 -0.21
CA GLU A 175 -12.53 7.17 0.91
C GLU A 175 -13.17 5.93 1.54
N TYR A 176 -13.70 5.03 0.70
CA TYR A 176 -14.33 3.78 1.12
C TYR A 176 -13.78 2.61 0.34
N GLY A 177 -13.61 1.48 1.03
CA GLY A 177 -13.19 0.23 0.42
C GLY A 177 -14.03 -0.94 0.89
N THR A 178 -14.26 -1.90 0.00
CA THR A 178 -14.76 -3.21 0.40
C THR A 178 -14.10 -4.29 -0.44
N GLY A 179 -14.12 -5.52 0.04
CA GLY A 179 -13.57 -6.65 -0.67
C GLY A 179 -14.31 -7.92 -0.30
N GLY A 180 -14.23 -8.90 -1.19
CA GLY A 180 -14.95 -10.14 -0.98
C GLY A 180 -14.50 -11.25 -1.91
N VAL A 181 -15.10 -12.41 -1.71
CA VAL A 181 -14.81 -13.62 -2.48
C VAL A 181 -16.13 -14.21 -2.97
N VAL A 182 -16.20 -14.50 -4.27
CA VAL A 182 -17.34 -15.14 -4.92
C VAL A 182 -16.93 -16.48 -5.49
N LYS A 183 -17.75 -17.50 -5.28
CA LYS A 183 -17.54 -18.83 -5.85
C LYS A 183 -18.07 -18.87 -7.28
N VAL A 184 -17.23 -19.31 -8.21
CA VAL A 184 -17.60 -19.49 -9.62
C VAL A 184 -17.31 -20.92 -10.08
N PRO A 185 -17.87 -21.39 -11.20
CA PRO A 185 -17.44 -22.65 -11.79
C PRO A 185 -15.93 -22.63 -12.06
N GLY A 186 -15.20 -23.55 -11.43
CA GLY A 186 -13.74 -23.68 -11.60
C GLY A 186 -12.88 -22.99 -10.56
N GLY A 187 -13.44 -22.19 -9.64
CA GLY A 187 -12.62 -21.56 -8.60
C GLY A 187 -13.34 -20.51 -7.76
N ARG A 188 -12.54 -19.60 -7.21
CA ARG A 188 -13.00 -18.45 -6.44
C ARG A 188 -12.44 -17.19 -7.09
N ILE A 189 -13.26 -16.16 -7.21
CA ILE A 189 -12.85 -14.83 -7.65
C ILE A 189 -12.84 -13.96 -6.41
N ARG A 190 -11.72 -13.29 -6.16
CA ARG A 190 -11.63 -12.24 -5.17
C ARG A 190 -11.81 -10.89 -5.88
N TYR A 191 -12.42 -9.95 -5.18
CA TYR A 191 -12.55 -8.59 -5.64
C TYR A 191 -12.24 -7.62 -4.51
N ALA A 192 -11.83 -6.43 -4.89
CA ALA A 192 -11.74 -5.27 -4.02
C ALA A 192 -12.26 -4.05 -4.77
N THR A 193 -12.95 -3.17 -4.07
CA THR A 193 -13.46 -1.91 -4.60
C THR A 193 -12.87 -0.77 -3.79
N ALA A 194 -12.53 0.32 -4.46
CA ALA A 194 -12.17 1.59 -3.85
C ALA A 194 -13.07 2.68 -4.42
N GLU A 195 -13.78 3.39 -3.56
CA GLU A 195 -14.47 4.63 -3.89
C GLU A 195 -13.49 5.77 -3.65
N HIS A 196 -13.34 6.62 -4.66
CA HIS A 196 -12.35 7.69 -4.68
C HIS A 196 -13.04 9.04 -4.50
N VAL A 197 -12.42 9.92 -3.72
CA VAL A 197 -12.85 11.31 -3.62
C VAL A 197 -12.72 12.00 -4.99
N PRO A 198 -13.60 12.98 -5.33
CA PRO A 198 -13.58 13.62 -6.64
C PRO A 198 -12.22 14.23 -6.98
N GLY A 199 -11.70 13.90 -8.17
CA GLY A 199 -10.39 14.33 -8.66
C GLY A 199 -9.30 13.27 -8.50
N ALA A 200 -9.45 12.30 -7.59
CA ALA A 200 -8.32 11.45 -7.23
C ALA A 200 -7.99 10.46 -8.34
N GLU A 201 -6.71 10.09 -8.42
CA GLU A 201 -6.27 9.01 -9.29
C GLU A 201 -6.97 7.69 -8.90
N ALA A 202 -7.85 7.22 -9.78
CA ALA A 202 -8.61 5.99 -9.63
C ALA A 202 -7.76 4.76 -10.05
N ASP A 203 -6.59 4.60 -9.43
CA ASP A 203 -5.58 3.64 -9.85
C ASP A 203 -5.28 2.53 -8.83
N VAL A 204 -4.85 1.39 -9.37
CA VAL A 204 -4.38 0.23 -8.61
C VAL A 204 -2.86 0.21 -8.69
N VAL A 205 -2.18 0.57 -7.60
CA VAL A 205 -0.72 0.66 -7.57
C VAL A 205 -0.09 -0.74 -7.52
N GLU A 206 -0.62 -1.63 -6.68
CA GLU A 206 -0.12 -3.00 -6.55
C GLU A 206 -1.16 -3.94 -5.89
N LEU A 207 -1.04 -5.24 -6.16
CA LEU A 207 -1.72 -6.29 -5.39
C LEU A 207 -0.65 -7.10 -4.66
N TYR A 208 -0.77 -7.20 -3.34
CA TYR A 208 0.14 -8.02 -2.54
C TYR A 208 -0.50 -9.36 -2.19
N LEU A 209 0.28 -10.42 -2.34
CA LEU A 209 -0.06 -11.77 -1.93
C LEU A 209 0.88 -12.15 -0.78
N ILE A 210 0.35 -12.63 0.34
CA ILE A 210 1.11 -12.89 1.56
C ILE A 210 0.77 -14.29 2.09
N ASP A 211 1.80 -15.08 2.37
CA ASP A 211 1.73 -16.38 3.04
C ASP A 211 2.87 -16.55 4.05
N GLU A 212 2.91 -17.70 4.70
CA GLU A 212 3.98 -18.10 5.63
C GLU A 212 5.40 -18.03 5.06
N GLN A 213 5.57 -18.05 3.73
CA GLN A 213 6.88 -17.97 3.06
C GLN A 213 7.29 -16.52 2.79
N GLY A 214 6.31 -15.63 2.64
CA GLY A 214 6.53 -14.20 2.62
C GLY A 214 5.47 -13.41 1.87
N ALA A 215 5.77 -12.14 1.63
CA ALA A 215 4.97 -11.24 0.82
C ALA A 215 5.55 -11.16 -0.59
N ARG A 216 4.67 -11.02 -1.58
CA ARG A 216 5.03 -10.82 -2.99
C ARG A 216 4.11 -9.80 -3.64
N ALA A 217 4.70 -8.91 -4.43
CA ALA A 217 3.96 -8.05 -5.33
C ALA A 217 3.48 -8.85 -6.55
N ALA A 218 2.23 -8.67 -6.97
CA ALA A 218 1.65 -9.36 -8.12
C ALA A 218 2.34 -8.96 -9.43
N SER A 219 2.86 -7.73 -9.52
CA SER A 219 3.73 -7.28 -10.63
C SER A 219 5.06 -8.04 -10.72
N GLY A 220 5.48 -8.71 -9.66
CA GLY A 220 6.78 -9.35 -9.52
C GLY A 220 7.90 -8.41 -9.04
N ALA A 221 7.55 -7.20 -8.59
CA ALA A 221 8.47 -6.32 -7.89
C ALA A 221 9.04 -7.01 -6.62
N PRO A 222 10.31 -6.75 -6.27
CA PRO A 222 10.93 -7.39 -5.11
C PRO A 222 10.32 -6.86 -3.80
N VAL A 223 9.88 -7.77 -2.94
CA VAL A 223 9.42 -7.46 -1.58
C VAL A 223 10.32 -8.23 -0.61
N GLU A 224 11.07 -7.50 0.21
CA GLU A 224 11.91 -8.12 1.24
C GLU A 224 11.00 -8.53 2.40
N THR A 225 11.06 -9.79 2.84
CA THR A 225 10.12 -10.31 3.85
C THR A 225 10.83 -10.93 5.05
N VAL A 226 10.18 -10.86 6.20
CA VAL A 226 10.54 -11.58 7.42
C VAL A 226 9.31 -12.16 8.11
N LEU A 227 9.51 -13.28 8.81
CA LEU A 227 8.54 -13.88 9.71
C LEU A 227 8.91 -13.50 11.14
N LEU A 228 7.96 -12.98 11.89
CA LEU A 228 8.07 -12.69 13.32
C LEU A 228 7.19 -13.68 14.08
N GLU A 229 7.67 -14.21 15.20
CA GLU A 229 6.97 -15.21 15.98
C GLU A 229 7.02 -14.90 17.48
N THR A 230 5.85 -14.79 18.09
CA THR A 230 5.68 -14.88 19.54
C THR A 230 5.02 -16.22 19.88
N ASP A 231 4.97 -16.59 21.17
CA ASP A 231 4.34 -17.85 21.60
C ASP A 231 2.86 -17.99 21.17
N ASP A 232 2.19 -16.87 20.89
CA ASP A 232 0.76 -16.84 20.60
C ASP A 232 0.41 -16.50 19.15
N MET A 233 1.35 -15.94 18.39
CA MET A 233 1.04 -15.31 17.10
C MET A 233 2.29 -15.20 16.23
N SER A 234 2.10 -15.38 14.93
CA SER A 234 3.13 -15.19 13.91
C SER A 234 2.69 -14.17 12.87
N TRP A 235 3.62 -13.34 12.40
CA TRP A 235 3.36 -12.31 11.39
C TRP A 235 4.38 -12.34 10.27
N VAL A 236 3.90 -12.28 9.04
CA VAL A 236 4.73 -12.07 7.86
C VAL A 236 4.72 -10.58 7.55
N VAL A 237 5.90 -9.99 7.45
CA VAL A 237 6.08 -8.56 7.13
C VAL A 237 6.96 -8.41 5.90
N GLY A 238 6.42 -7.76 4.88
CA GLY A 238 7.12 -7.39 3.65
C GLY A 238 7.42 -5.89 3.57
N ILE A 239 8.52 -5.51 2.94
CA ILE A 239 8.87 -4.14 2.59
C ILE A 239 9.07 -4.05 1.07
N ASP A 240 8.24 -3.26 0.41
CA ASP A 240 8.44 -2.78 -0.95
C ASP A 240 9.11 -1.41 -0.89
N ARG A 241 10.44 -1.40 -1.04
CA ARG A 241 11.25 -0.17 -1.04
C ARG A 241 11.01 0.72 -2.25
N GLU A 242 10.62 0.14 -3.39
CA GLU A 242 10.37 0.92 -4.60
C GLU A 242 9.13 1.79 -4.42
N ARG A 243 8.10 1.23 -3.78
CA ARG A 243 6.84 1.93 -3.50
C ARG A 243 6.79 2.63 -2.14
N GLN A 244 7.84 2.48 -1.32
CA GLN A 244 7.84 2.96 0.07
C GLN A 244 6.62 2.45 0.85
N VAL A 245 6.36 1.14 0.76
CA VAL A 245 5.22 0.49 1.43
C VAL A 245 5.72 -0.69 2.24
N TRP A 246 5.15 -0.88 3.43
CA TRP A 246 5.21 -2.16 4.11
C TRP A 246 3.88 -2.90 4.00
N VAL A 247 3.92 -4.22 4.08
CA VAL A 247 2.75 -5.07 4.08
C VAL A 247 2.87 -6.07 5.23
N GLY A 248 1.78 -6.31 5.96
CA GLY A 248 1.76 -7.26 7.06
C GLY A 248 0.54 -8.16 7.01
N ALA A 249 0.69 -9.43 7.37
CA ALA A 249 -0.42 -10.34 7.63
C ALA A 249 -0.09 -11.31 8.78
N ASP A 250 -1.11 -11.70 9.54
CA ASP A 250 -1.02 -12.80 10.49
C ASP A 250 -0.78 -14.12 9.73
N ALA A 251 0.26 -14.87 10.11
CA ALA A 251 0.64 -16.10 9.46
C ALA A 251 -0.02 -17.35 10.08
N SER A 252 -0.66 -17.20 11.25
CA SER A 252 -1.30 -18.27 12.00
C SER A 252 -2.76 -18.50 11.61
N GLU A 253 -3.44 -17.46 11.13
CA GLU A 253 -4.75 -17.58 10.51
C GLU A 253 -4.61 -17.75 8.99
N GLN A 254 -5.64 -18.31 8.33
CA GLN A 254 -5.89 -17.98 6.93
C GLN A 254 -6.27 -16.49 6.89
N ALA A 255 -5.30 -15.61 7.15
CA ALA A 255 -5.52 -14.19 7.27
C ALA A 255 -6.20 -13.74 6.00
N MET A 256 -7.44 -13.27 6.13
CA MET A 256 -8.20 -12.87 4.96
C MET A 256 -7.62 -11.58 4.36
N TRP A 257 -6.86 -10.81 5.15
CA TRP A 257 -6.40 -9.46 4.83
C TRP A 257 -4.93 -9.29 5.23
N GLY A 258 -4.10 -8.90 4.26
CA GLY A 258 -2.93 -8.09 4.57
C GLY A 258 -3.37 -6.63 4.69
N THR A 259 -2.47 -5.72 5.04
CA THR A 259 -2.72 -4.28 4.85
C THR A 259 -1.45 -3.60 4.37
N PRO A 260 -1.36 -3.23 3.08
CA PRO A 260 -0.28 -2.40 2.60
C PRO A 260 -0.46 -1.00 3.17
N MET A 261 0.60 -0.45 3.75
CA MET A 261 0.58 0.91 4.25
C MET A 261 1.83 1.66 3.79
N PRO A 262 1.72 2.94 3.42
CA PRO A 262 2.87 3.78 3.15
C PRO A 262 3.83 3.85 4.34
N LEU A 263 5.13 3.91 4.07
CA LEU A 263 6.14 4.18 5.08
C LEU A 263 6.11 5.66 5.44
N THR A 264 6.41 5.94 6.70
CA THR A 264 6.50 7.29 7.26
C THR A 264 7.87 7.44 7.89
N ASP A 265 8.78 8.13 7.19
CA ASP A 265 10.22 8.13 7.50
C ASP A 265 10.83 6.72 7.61
N GLY A 266 10.53 5.87 6.64
CA GLY A 266 10.91 4.46 6.71
C GLY A 266 10.25 3.69 7.87
N ALA A 267 9.51 4.33 8.76
CA ALA A 267 8.83 3.70 9.88
C ALA A 267 7.39 3.35 9.52
N ALA A 268 6.84 2.37 10.22
CA ALA A 268 5.42 2.06 10.14
C ALA A 268 4.95 1.41 11.44
N SER A 269 3.66 1.56 11.75
CA SER A 269 3.04 0.97 12.93
C SER A 269 1.67 0.45 12.55
N GLY A 270 1.31 -0.72 13.08
CA GLY A 270 -0.01 -1.32 12.93
C GLY A 270 -0.34 -2.15 14.17
N GLY A 271 -1.61 -2.40 14.42
CA GLY A 271 -2.00 -3.23 15.56
C GLY A 271 -3.51 -3.40 15.70
N GLY A 272 -3.89 -4.45 16.44
CA GLY A 272 -5.29 -4.78 16.68
C GLY A 272 -5.65 -4.67 18.16
N ALA A 273 -6.41 -3.62 18.52
CA ALA A 273 -7.08 -3.53 19.81
C ALA A 273 -8.33 -4.41 19.79
N GLY A 274 -8.28 -5.59 20.41
CA GLY A 274 -9.41 -6.54 20.45
C GLY A 274 -9.17 -7.85 19.69
N ALA A 275 -8.04 -7.99 19.01
CA ALA A 275 -7.48 -9.32 18.73
C ALA A 275 -7.03 -9.96 20.05
N VAL A 276 -7.15 -11.29 20.17
CA VAL A 276 -6.62 -12.04 21.31
C VAL A 276 -5.51 -12.96 20.78
N PRO A 277 -4.23 -12.69 21.09
CA PRO A 277 -3.71 -11.59 21.90
C PRO A 277 -3.77 -10.21 21.21
N SER A 278 -3.73 -9.15 22.02
CA SER A 278 -3.55 -7.79 21.51
C SER A 278 -2.11 -7.64 21.00
N HIS A 279 -1.91 -6.93 19.90
CA HIS A 279 -0.59 -6.85 19.27
C HIS A 279 -0.33 -5.46 18.67
N VAL A 280 0.97 -5.13 18.59
CA VAL A 280 1.51 -4.01 17.82
C VAL A 280 2.65 -4.55 16.96
N LEU A 281 2.57 -4.28 15.67
CA LEU A 281 3.61 -4.50 14.70
C LEU A 281 4.27 -3.16 14.39
N GLY A 282 5.59 -3.14 14.34
CA GLY A 282 6.34 -1.91 14.12
C GLY A 282 7.54 -2.11 13.22
N LEU A 283 7.68 -1.28 12.20
CA LEU A 283 8.91 -1.08 11.44
C LEU A 283 9.57 0.20 11.94
N LEU A 284 10.83 0.12 12.37
CA LEU A 284 11.57 1.26 12.87
C LEU A 284 12.29 2.01 11.74
N PRO A 285 12.44 3.34 11.85
CA PRO A 285 13.22 4.13 10.89
C PRO A 285 14.68 3.66 10.88
N GLU A 286 15.40 3.92 9.78
CA GLU A 286 16.83 3.64 9.71
C GLU A 286 17.59 4.41 10.81
N GLY A 287 18.55 3.75 11.47
CA GLY A 287 19.32 4.36 12.57
C GLY A 287 18.66 4.28 13.95
N ALA A 288 17.41 3.80 14.06
CA ALA A 288 16.77 3.58 15.35
C ALA A 288 17.57 2.60 16.24
N SER A 289 17.58 2.89 17.54
CA SER A 289 18.34 2.16 18.58
C SER A 289 17.57 2.09 19.90
N ASP A 290 18.15 1.47 20.93
CA ASP A 290 17.60 1.40 22.30
C ASP A 290 16.11 1.03 22.39
N VAL A 291 15.72 0.04 21.59
CA VAL A 291 14.34 -0.42 21.46
C VAL A 291 13.84 -1.01 22.78
N THR A 292 12.67 -0.57 23.21
CA THR A 292 11.97 -1.10 24.38
C THR A 292 10.49 -1.34 24.07
N VAL A 293 9.93 -2.37 24.70
CA VAL A 293 8.51 -2.72 24.60
C VAL A 293 7.89 -2.61 25.99
N SER A 294 6.73 -1.97 26.10
CA SER A 294 5.93 -1.88 27.33
C SER A 294 4.50 -2.37 27.10
N PRO A 295 3.72 -2.78 28.12
CA PRO A 295 4.10 -2.88 29.53
C PRO A 295 5.11 -4.01 29.81
N GLU A 296 5.74 -3.98 30.98
CA GLU A 296 6.59 -5.08 31.44
C GLU A 296 5.78 -6.39 31.46
N GLY A 297 6.26 -7.42 30.75
CA GLY A 297 5.54 -8.67 30.53
C GLY A 297 4.92 -8.82 29.14
N ALA A 298 4.90 -7.76 28.32
CA ALA A 298 4.65 -7.92 26.88
C ALA A 298 5.72 -8.84 26.27
N ARG A 299 5.28 -9.72 25.37
CA ARG A 299 6.16 -10.57 24.57
C ARG A 299 6.53 -9.83 23.30
N SER A 300 7.74 -10.04 22.80
CA SER A 300 8.13 -9.44 21.54
C SER A 300 9.11 -10.32 20.78
N ASP A 301 9.01 -10.28 19.47
CA ASP A 301 10.02 -10.76 18.54
C ASP A 301 10.56 -9.59 17.73
N VAL A 302 11.85 -9.64 17.41
CA VAL A 302 12.56 -8.58 16.69
C VAL A 302 13.40 -9.20 15.60
N ALA A 303 13.19 -8.74 14.38
CA ALA A 303 13.96 -9.17 13.23
C ALA A 303 14.45 -7.98 12.42
N THR A 304 15.19 -8.26 11.34
CA THR A 304 15.65 -7.26 10.40
C THR A 304 15.21 -7.65 9.00
N VAL A 305 14.60 -6.70 8.30
CA VAL A 305 14.20 -6.83 6.89
C VAL A 305 14.54 -5.52 6.20
N ALA A 306 15.09 -5.60 4.99
CA ALA A 306 15.52 -4.40 4.27
C ALA A 306 16.42 -3.48 5.13
N GLY A 307 17.31 -4.05 5.95
CA GLY A 307 18.21 -3.27 6.81
C GLY A 307 17.56 -2.53 7.99
N GLN A 308 16.25 -2.63 8.17
CA GLN A 308 15.49 -1.98 9.24
C GLN A 308 14.99 -3.00 10.27
N GLN A 309 14.82 -2.57 11.52
CA GLN A 309 14.27 -3.44 12.56
C GLN A 309 12.76 -3.49 12.46
N VAL A 310 12.21 -4.71 12.49
CA VAL A 310 10.77 -4.95 12.61
C VAL A 310 10.51 -5.71 13.89
N ILE A 311 9.49 -5.28 14.61
CA ILE A 311 9.14 -5.74 15.94
C ILE A 311 7.68 -6.16 15.93
N LEU A 312 7.41 -7.39 16.35
CA LEU A 312 6.08 -7.83 16.75
C LEU A 312 6.05 -7.83 18.27
N ALA A 313 5.12 -7.08 18.87
CA ALA A 313 4.89 -7.07 20.30
C ALA A 313 3.46 -7.55 20.60
N THR A 314 3.29 -8.46 21.55
CA THR A 314 1.99 -9.01 21.96
C THR A 314 1.78 -8.89 23.46
N ALA A 315 0.51 -8.72 23.85
CA ALA A 315 0.10 -8.72 25.26
C ALA A 315 -1.16 -9.57 25.45
N ASP A 316 -1.23 -10.22 26.62
CA ASP A 316 -2.33 -11.09 27.03
C ASP A 316 -3.69 -10.40 27.00
N GLU A 317 -4.76 -11.19 26.96
CA GLU A 317 -6.13 -10.68 27.01
C GLU A 317 -6.36 -9.78 28.24
N GLY A 318 -6.87 -8.57 28.00
CA GLY A 318 -7.14 -7.58 29.04
C GLY A 318 -5.93 -6.78 29.53
N ALA A 319 -4.72 -7.05 29.04
CA ALA A 319 -3.58 -6.17 29.23
C ALA A 319 -3.70 -4.91 28.34
N PRO A 320 -3.03 -3.80 28.70
CA PRO A 320 -2.87 -2.66 27.80
C PRO A 320 -2.17 -3.09 26.50
N LEU A 321 -2.51 -2.41 25.41
CA LEU A 321 -1.81 -2.58 24.14
C LEU A 321 -0.30 -2.40 24.33
N PRO A 322 0.53 -3.26 23.72
CA PRO A 322 1.96 -3.05 23.70
C PRO A 322 2.31 -1.68 23.12
N THR A 323 3.42 -1.11 23.58
CA THR A 323 3.98 0.13 23.05
C THR A 323 5.43 -0.09 22.73
N ILE A 324 5.83 0.25 21.51
CA ILE A 324 7.22 0.19 21.05
C ILE A 324 7.83 1.58 21.20
N ARG A 325 8.96 1.69 21.88
CA ARG A 325 9.77 2.91 21.98
C ARG A 325 11.16 2.66 21.45
N PHE A 326 11.76 3.67 20.84
CA PHE A 326 13.11 3.61 20.29
C PHE A 326 13.81 4.97 20.47
N THR A 327 15.13 4.98 20.27
CA THR A 327 15.94 6.19 20.20
C THR A 327 16.40 6.43 18.78
N LEU A 328 16.15 7.63 18.26
CA LEU A 328 16.62 8.12 16.96
C LEU A 328 17.27 9.49 17.20
N ASP A 329 18.47 9.68 16.67
CA ASP A 329 19.24 10.93 16.83
C ASP A 329 19.42 11.41 18.29
N GLY A 330 19.41 10.46 19.24
CA GLY A 330 19.57 10.74 20.67
C GLY A 330 18.28 11.12 21.40
N GLU A 331 17.15 11.18 20.70
CA GLU A 331 15.82 11.44 21.26
C GLU A 331 15.00 10.15 21.35
N GLN A 332 14.12 10.06 22.36
CA GLN A 332 13.27 8.88 22.56
C GLN A 332 11.89 9.13 21.93
N HIS A 333 11.46 8.18 21.09
CA HIS A 333 10.17 8.22 20.41
C HIS A 333 9.33 7.00 20.78
N GLU A 334 8.02 7.19 20.80
CA GLU A 334 7.04 6.11 20.78
C GLU A 334 6.59 5.88 19.34
N LEU A 335 6.65 4.64 18.85
CA LEU A 335 6.49 4.34 17.43
C LEU A 335 5.14 4.76 16.85
N SER A 336 4.03 4.45 17.52
CA SER A 336 2.72 4.87 17.02
C SER A 336 2.61 6.39 16.99
N SER A 337 3.06 7.08 18.05
CA SER A 337 3.12 8.54 18.06
C SER A 337 4.05 9.10 16.97
N PHE A 338 5.16 8.41 16.68
CA PHE A 338 6.09 8.77 15.60
C PHE A 338 5.45 8.56 14.24
N VAL A 339 4.70 7.49 13.98
CA VAL A 339 4.02 7.34 12.68
C VAL A 339 2.84 8.31 12.56
N ASP A 340 2.07 8.48 13.64
CA ASP A 340 0.88 9.34 13.68
C ASP A 340 1.22 10.83 13.60
N THR A 341 2.35 11.28 14.15
CA THR A 341 2.75 12.70 14.11
C THR A 341 3.04 13.18 12.70
N TRP A 342 3.47 12.27 11.83
CA TRP A 342 3.89 12.57 10.47
C TRP A 342 2.82 12.25 9.42
N ARG A 343 1.70 11.62 9.82
CA ARG A 343 0.50 11.38 8.99
C ARG A 343 -0.66 12.34 9.34
N ARG A 344 -0.39 13.48 9.97
CA ARG A 344 -1.47 14.30 10.56
C ARG A 344 -2.30 15.03 9.51
N GLU A 345 -3.57 15.14 9.82
CA GLU A 345 -4.43 16.18 9.27
C GLU A 345 -4.06 17.56 9.83
N VAL A 346 -4.19 18.58 9.00
CA VAL A 346 -4.01 19.98 9.36
C VAL A 346 -5.25 20.73 8.92
N VAL A 347 -5.92 21.40 9.87
CA VAL A 347 -7.07 22.23 9.54
C VAL A 347 -6.60 23.66 9.31
N LEU A 348 -6.84 24.18 8.12
CA LEU A 348 -6.55 25.55 7.71
C LEU A 348 -7.84 26.23 7.27
N ALA A 349 -8.25 27.29 7.98
CA ALA A 349 -9.48 28.03 7.66
C ALA A 349 -10.74 27.12 7.50
N GLY A 350 -10.80 26.04 8.28
CA GLY A 350 -11.89 25.05 8.21
C GLY A 350 -11.71 23.95 7.16
N THR A 351 -10.71 24.02 6.29
CA THR A 351 -10.36 22.95 5.34
C THR A 351 -9.37 21.99 5.97
N THR A 352 -9.71 20.70 5.96
CA THR A 352 -8.82 19.63 6.44
C THR A 352 -7.87 19.21 5.33
N LEU A 353 -6.57 19.32 5.56
CA LEU A 353 -5.51 18.86 4.68
C LEU A 353 -4.78 17.66 5.26
N GLY A 354 -4.52 16.62 4.47
CA GLY A 354 -3.49 15.65 4.81
C GLY A 354 -2.11 16.32 4.73
N TYR A 355 -1.29 16.15 5.76
CA TYR A 355 0.09 16.62 5.79
C TYR A 355 1.02 15.42 5.92
N GLN A 356 1.90 15.27 4.94
CA GLN A 356 2.91 14.22 4.93
C GLN A 356 4.27 14.80 4.54
N ALA A 357 5.13 15.00 5.52
CA ALA A 357 6.52 15.34 5.26
C ALA A 357 7.34 14.07 5.00
N MET A 358 8.17 14.10 3.96
CA MET A 358 8.94 12.98 3.42
C MET A 358 10.42 13.34 3.31
N PRO A 359 11.35 12.35 3.25
CA PRO A 359 12.77 12.64 3.06
C PRO A 359 13.08 13.45 1.80
N ASP A 360 12.23 13.32 0.78
CA ASP A 360 12.35 13.97 -0.52
C ASP A 360 11.34 15.09 -0.73
N GLY A 361 10.63 15.58 0.31
CA GLY A 361 9.72 16.71 0.12
C GLY A 361 8.60 16.84 1.15
N LEU A 362 7.55 17.54 0.75
CA LEU A 362 6.30 17.69 1.48
C LEU A 362 5.15 17.38 0.54
N GLU A 363 4.20 16.58 1.01
CA GLU A 363 2.92 16.39 0.34
C GLU A 363 1.80 16.98 1.21
N LEU A 364 1.01 17.86 0.60
CA LEU A 364 -0.25 18.35 1.15
C LEU A 364 -1.39 17.78 0.33
N ARG A 365 -2.47 17.34 1.00
CA ARG A 365 -3.59 16.67 0.33
C ARG A 365 -4.91 17.31 0.72
N ALA A 366 -5.72 17.64 -0.27
CA ALA A 366 -7.07 18.16 -0.07
C ALA A 366 -8.06 17.29 -0.84
N GLY A 367 -8.63 16.30 -0.15
CA GLY A 367 -9.34 15.23 -0.83
C GLY A 367 -8.40 14.51 -1.81
N ALA A 368 -8.68 14.69 -3.10
CA ALA A 368 -7.94 14.09 -4.22
C ALA A 368 -6.65 14.81 -4.56
N ALA A 369 -6.72 16.14 -4.48
CA ALA A 369 -5.69 17.01 -4.98
C ALA A 369 -4.47 16.84 -4.08
N ALA A 370 -3.32 16.56 -4.70
CA ALA A 370 -2.04 16.54 -4.01
C ALA A 370 -1.15 17.68 -4.49
N LEU A 371 -0.49 18.35 -3.54
CA LEU A 371 0.63 19.24 -3.81
C LEU A 371 1.86 18.58 -3.26
N ARG A 372 2.71 18.10 -4.16
CA ARG A 372 4.04 17.64 -3.84
C ARG A 372 5.02 18.79 -4.04
N LEU A 373 5.75 19.12 -2.97
CA LEU A 373 6.83 20.11 -2.97
C LEU A 373 8.15 19.38 -2.81
N GLU A 374 9.02 19.52 -3.81
CA GLU A 374 10.37 18.95 -3.82
C GLU A 374 11.29 19.74 -2.88
N PRO A 375 12.46 19.20 -2.48
CA PRO A 375 13.32 19.83 -1.47
C PRO A 375 13.83 21.21 -1.90
N ALA A 376 13.93 21.47 -3.21
CA ALA A 376 14.33 22.77 -3.75
C ALA A 376 13.25 23.84 -3.58
N GLU A 377 11.98 23.46 -3.52
CA GLU A 377 10.82 24.33 -3.29
C GLU A 377 10.63 24.61 -1.79
N LEU A 378 11.20 23.76 -0.93
CA LEU A 378 11.22 23.83 0.52
C LEU A 378 12.56 24.34 1.10
N ALA A 379 13.29 25.14 0.33
CA ALA A 379 14.50 25.79 0.84
C ALA A 379 14.15 26.82 1.93
N ASP A 380 15.10 27.14 2.82
CA ASP A 380 14.83 28.18 3.82
C ASP A 380 14.51 29.51 3.12
N ALA A 381 13.47 30.20 3.61
CA ALA A 381 12.99 31.45 3.04
C ALA A 381 12.49 31.32 1.58
N THR A 382 11.96 30.15 1.19
CA THR A 382 11.04 30.06 0.04
C THR A 382 9.59 29.99 0.52
N ALA A 383 8.71 30.53 -0.32
CA ALA A 383 7.26 30.36 -0.14
C ALA A 383 6.68 29.76 -1.42
N THR A 384 5.88 28.72 -1.28
CA THR A 384 5.13 28.13 -2.40
C THR A 384 3.66 28.40 -2.20
N VAL A 385 3.02 28.94 -3.23
CA VAL A 385 1.59 29.21 -3.24
C VAL A 385 0.92 28.22 -4.15
N ALA A 386 -0.14 27.59 -3.65
CA ALA A 386 -0.91 26.64 -4.41
C ALA A 386 -2.41 26.80 -4.10
N PRO A 387 -3.27 26.81 -5.13
CA PRO A 387 -4.71 26.87 -4.93
C PRO A 387 -5.24 25.53 -4.43
N ILE A 388 -6.10 25.54 -3.41
CA ILE A 388 -6.83 24.38 -2.89
C ILE A 388 -8.29 24.77 -2.74
N ASP A 389 -9.17 24.16 -3.54
CA ASP A 389 -10.60 24.52 -3.55
C ASP A 389 -10.81 26.05 -3.67
N ASP A 390 -11.43 26.65 -2.66
CA ASP A 390 -11.69 28.09 -2.56
C ASP A 390 -10.60 28.85 -1.77
N LEU A 391 -9.46 28.21 -1.48
CA LEU A 391 -8.33 28.77 -0.73
C LEU A 391 -7.07 28.92 -1.59
N ALA A 392 -6.23 29.87 -1.23
CA ALA A 392 -4.82 29.87 -1.61
C ALA A 392 -3.98 29.46 -0.39
N VAL A 393 -3.33 28.30 -0.48
CA VAL A 393 -2.43 27.81 0.56
C VAL A 393 -1.02 28.27 0.27
N VAL A 394 -0.40 28.90 1.26
CA VAL A 394 0.98 29.37 1.21
C VAL A 394 1.82 28.52 2.16
N VAL A 395 2.82 27.83 1.62
CA VAL A 395 3.75 26.98 2.35
C VAL A 395 5.07 27.72 2.49
N VAL A 396 5.51 28.00 3.72
CA VAL A 396 6.73 28.76 4.00
C VAL A 396 7.71 27.88 4.79
N ALA A 397 8.79 27.45 4.13
CA ALA A 397 9.79 26.58 4.74
C ALA A 397 10.81 27.38 5.56
N GLY A 398 11.20 26.83 6.71
CA GLY A 398 12.22 27.40 7.60
C GLY A 398 11.75 28.59 8.44
N TRP A 399 10.46 28.94 8.41
CA TRP A 399 9.91 30.08 9.13
C TRP A 399 8.87 29.67 10.17
N ILE A 400 8.91 30.35 11.32
CA ILE A 400 7.92 30.26 12.41
C ILE A 400 7.54 31.70 12.77
N PRO A 401 6.24 32.01 12.91
CA PRO A 401 5.81 33.30 13.43
C PRO A 401 6.42 33.62 14.80
N THR A 402 6.91 34.85 14.99
CA THR A 402 7.71 35.24 16.17
C THR A 402 6.92 35.13 17.49
N ASP A 403 5.62 35.41 17.45
CA ASP A 403 4.69 35.27 18.57
C ASP A 403 3.27 35.02 18.06
N ALA A 404 2.52 34.16 18.74
CA ALA A 404 1.16 33.80 18.35
C ALA A 404 0.17 34.98 18.40
N GLN A 405 0.50 36.05 19.13
CA GLN A 405 -0.34 37.25 19.22
C GLN A 405 -0.07 38.28 18.10
N THR A 406 1.03 38.13 17.36
CA THR A 406 1.35 39.05 16.26
C THR A 406 0.70 38.50 14.99
N PRO A 407 -0.24 39.23 14.38
CA PRO A 407 -0.92 38.72 13.19
C PRO A 407 0.08 38.48 12.04
N VAL A 408 -0.08 37.34 11.39
CA VAL A 408 0.60 37.05 10.13
C VAL A 408 -0.12 37.79 9.02
N GLN A 409 0.64 38.39 8.11
CA GLN A 409 0.11 39.07 6.95
C GLN A 409 0.77 38.55 5.67
N VAL A 410 -0.01 38.50 4.59
CA VAL A 410 0.45 38.15 3.25
C VAL A 410 0.21 39.34 2.32
N ALA A 411 1.25 39.76 1.61
CA ALA A 411 1.15 40.81 0.60
C ALA A 411 0.67 40.20 -0.73
N VAL A 412 -0.43 40.73 -1.25
CA VAL A 412 -1.03 40.31 -2.53
C VAL A 412 -0.96 41.47 -3.53
N ASP A 413 -0.43 41.22 -4.72
CA ASP A 413 -0.35 42.18 -5.83
C ASP A 413 -1.36 41.83 -6.94
N GLY A 414 -2.28 42.76 -7.22
CA GLY A 414 -3.33 42.64 -8.23
C GLY A 414 -2.99 43.26 -9.59
N ARG A 415 -1.94 42.76 -10.25
CA ARG A 415 -1.46 43.19 -11.60
C ARG A 415 -0.80 44.57 -11.66
N GLY A 416 0.12 44.87 -10.74
CA GLY A 416 1.03 46.01 -10.83
C GLY A 416 0.57 47.27 -10.08
N ASP A 417 -0.36 47.10 -9.14
CA ASP A 417 -0.67 48.10 -8.12
C ASP A 417 0.29 47.95 -6.92
N GLU A 418 0.21 48.84 -5.93
CA GLU A 418 0.96 48.62 -4.68
C GLU A 418 0.41 47.38 -3.96
N PRO A 419 1.28 46.45 -3.48
CA PRO A 419 0.83 45.24 -2.80
C PRO A 419 -0.06 45.57 -1.59
N THR A 420 -1.15 44.84 -1.47
CA THR A 420 -2.06 44.95 -0.32
C THR A 420 -1.74 43.87 0.68
N TRP A 421 -1.47 44.26 1.92
CA TRP A 421 -1.27 43.31 3.02
C TRP A 421 -2.62 42.83 3.55
N VAL A 422 -2.83 41.52 3.49
CA VAL A 422 -4.01 40.82 3.99
C VAL A 422 -3.63 40.09 5.27
N GLU A 423 -4.42 40.26 6.33
CA GLU A 423 -4.25 39.53 7.58
C GLU A 423 -4.72 38.08 7.41
N VAL A 424 -3.91 37.13 7.87
CA VAL A 424 -4.26 35.71 7.91
C VAL A 424 -4.96 35.43 9.24
N GLU A 425 -6.13 34.80 9.21
CA GLU A 425 -6.86 34.43 10.43
C GLU A 425 -6.04 33.45 11.29
N GLU A 426 -6.21 33.50 12.62
CA GLU A 426 -5.37 32.71 13.55
C GLU A 426 -5.50 31.19 13.32
N ASP A 427 -6.68 30.70 12.97
CA ASP A 427 -6.96 29.31 12.62
C ASP A 427 -6.59 28.95 11.16
N ALA A 428 -6.17 29.95 10.37
CA ALA A 428 -5.59 29.79 9.04
C ALA A 428 -4.06 29.76 9.05
N VAL A 429 -3.43 29.71 10.24
CA VAL A 429 -1.97 29.55 10.40
C VAL A 429 -1.67 28.23 11.12
N GLN A 430 -0.86 27.38 10.50
CA GLN A 430 -0.42 26.11 11.10
C GLN A 430 1.08 25.93 10.94
N VAL A 431 1.78 25.73 12.06
CA VAL A 431 3.21 25.40 12.07
C VAL A 431 3.37 23.89 12.21
N ARG A 432 4.17 23.29 11.34
CA ARG A 432 4.54 21.87 11.33
C ARG A 432 6.04 21.73 11.15
N GLU A 433 6.51 20.49 11.14
CA GLU A 433 7.92 20.16 10.94
C GLU A 433 8.06 19.36 9.63
N LEU A 434 8.99 19.79 8.78
CA LEU A 434 9.50 19.00 7.67
C LEU A 434 10.27 17.81 8.21
N PHE A 435 10.49 16.84 7.33
CA PHE A 435 11.18 15.60 7.65
C PHE A 435 12.53 15.79 8.34
N ASP A 436 13.29 16.79 7.93
CA ASP A 436 14.61 17.12 8.48
C ASP A 436 14.55 17.92 9.81
N GLY A 437 13.36 18.06 10.40
CA GLY A 437 13.10 18.81 11.62
C GLY A 437 13.01 20.33 11.43
N ARG A 438 13.18 20.85 10.20
CA ARG A 438 12.97 22.28 9.95
C ARG A 438 11.49 22.62 10.06
N PRO A 439 11.13 23.79 10.60
CA PRO A 439 9.74 24.21 10.64
C PRO A 439 9.21 24.51 9.23
N VAL A 440 7.93 24.27 9.01
CA VAL A 440 7.16 24.76 7.87
C VAL A 440 5.88 25.40 8.38
N THR A 441 5.59 26.60 7.89
CA THR A 441 4.35 27.31 8.20
C THR A 441 3.41 27.23 7.02
N LEU A 442 2.21 26.73 7.24
CA LEU A 442 1.11 26.70 6.29
C LEU A 442 0.16 27.85 6.61
N LEU A 443 -0.16 28.64 5.60
CA LEU A 443 -1.11 29.74 5.69
C LEU A 443 -2.25 29.48 4.70
N ALA A 444 -3.48 29.78 5.09
CA ALA A 444 -4.61 29.82 4.15
C ALA A 444 -5.11 31.25 3.97
N LEU A 445 -5.37 31.59 2.72
CA LEU A 445 -6.03 32.81 2.29
C LEU A 445 -7.29 32.43 1.52
N ASP A 446 -8.23 33.36 1.40
CA ASP A 446 -9.27 33.27 0.37
C ASP A 446 -8.62 33.12 -1.01
N ALA A 447 -9.30 32.43 -1.94
CA ALA A 447 -8.85 32.29 -3.32
C ALA A 447 -8.44 33.65 -3.92
N LEU A 448 -7.23 33.69 -4.49
CA LEU A 448 -6.72 34.87 -5.16
C LEU A 448 -7.52 35.14 -6.44
N ALA A 449 -7.83 36.40 -6.71
CA ALA A 449 -8.51 36.78 -7.94
C ALA A 449 -7.59 36.58 -9.17
N ASP A 450 -8.18 36.52 -10.37
CA ASP A 450 -7.42 36.34 -11.61
C ASP A 450 -6.27 37.37 -11.75
N GLY A 451 -5.03 36.87 -11.68
CA GLY A 451 -3.81 37.68 -11.81
C GLY A 451 -3.41 38.44 -10.56
N GLU A 452 -4.03 38.16 -9.42
CA GLU A 452 -3.43 38.38 -8.11
C GLU A 452 -2.34 37.34 -7.85
N GLN A 453 -1.30 37.74 -7.15
CA GLN A 453 -0.19 36.87 -6.74
C GLN A 453 0.30 37.27 -5.36
N VAL A 454 0.74 36.29 -4.57
CA VAL A 454 1.47 36.58 -3.33
C VAL A 454 2.85 37.11 -3.68
N VAL A 455 3.23 38.22 -3.06
CA VAL A 455 4.53 38.88 -3.28
C VAL A 455 5.30 39.11 -1.99
N GLY A 456 4.74 38.75 -0.83
CA GLY A 456 5.42 38.94 0.44
C GLY A 456 4.66 38.29 1.58
N ILE A 457 5.39 37.99 2.65
CA ILE A 457 4.85 37.39 3.88
C ILE A 457 5.51 38.15 5.04
N GLY A 458 4.79 38.39 6.12
CA GLY A 458 5.35 39.12 7.24
C GLY A 458 4.46 39.11 8.47
N GLU A 459 4.88 39.86 9.47
CA GLU A 459 4.19 39.98 10.75
C GLU A 459 3.91 41.44 11.09
N GLY A 460 2.70 41.74 11.55
CA GLY A 460 2.37 43.09 11.99
C GLY A 460 0.89 43.27 12.34
N PRO A 461 0.53 44.38 12.99
CA PRO A 461 -0.87 44.70 13.24
C PRO A 461 -1.58 45.09 11.94
N ALA A 462 -2.87 44.77 11.83
CA ALA A 462 -3.72 45.14 10.70
C ALA A 462 -3.61 46.64 10.37
N GLY A 463 -3.25 46.97 9.12
CA GLY A 463 -3.10 48.35 8.66
C GLY A 463 -1.93 49.13 9.27
N GLY A 464 -1.02 48.43 9.97
CA GLY A 464 0.20 49.00 10.55
C GLY A 464 1.45 48.71 9.71
N ALA A 465 2.62 48.93 10.33
CA ALA A 465 3.89 48.55 9.71
C ALA A 465 4.07 47.04 9.83
N VAL A 466 4.27 46.37 8.69
CA VAL A 466 4.58 44.95 8.61
C VAL A 466 6.09 44.76 8.61
N THR A 467 6.57 43.83 9.42
CA THR A 467 7.94 43.31 9.33
C THR A 467 7.92 42.19 8.32
N GLU A 468 8.33 42.50 7.11
CA GLU A 468 8.40 41.55 6.00
C GLU A 468 9.50 40.51 6.25
N LEU A 469 9.17 39.26 5.96
CA LEU A 469 10.12 38.16 5.90
C LEU A 469 11.04 38.41 4.71
N ASP A 470 12.35 38.25 4.91
CA ASP A 470 13.36 38.43 3.85
C ASP A 470 13.30 37.25 2.87
N LEU A 471 12.26 37.25 2.04
CA LEU A 471 12.07 36.37 0.89
C LEU A 471 12.53 37.15 -0.35
N ASP A 472 13.49 36.63 -1.12
CA ASP A 472 13.73 37.20 -2.45
C ASP A 472 12.46 36.96 -3.29
N LEU A 473 11.97 37.96 -4.04
CA LEU A 473 10.75 37.82 -4.85
C LEU A 473 10.83 36.68 -5.89
N ASP A 474 12.06 36.29 -6.29
CA ASP A 474 12.32 35.14 -7.15
C ASP A 474 12.14 33.78 -6.42
N GLN A 475 11.83 33.81 -5.12
CA GLN A 475 11.65 32.66 -4.22
C GLN A 475 10.18 32.40 -3.85
N ILE A 476 9.23 33.20 -4.35
CA ILE A 476 7.80 32.90 -4.27
C ILE A 476 7.40 32.13 -5.52
N GLN A 477 7.17 30.84 -5.35
CA GLN A 477 6.87 29.92 -6.43
C GLN A 477 5.37 29.68 -6.49
N VAL A 478 4.83 29.59 -7.70
CA VAL A 478 3.45 29.16 -7.92
C VAL A 478 3.49 27.70 -8.31
N ALA A 479 2.95 26.86 -7.45
CA ALA A 479 2.71 25.47 -7.76
C ALA A 479 1.21 25.26 -8.01
N SER A 480 0.89 24.27 -8.81
CA SER A 480 -0.48 23.79 -8.97
C SER A 480 -0.60 22.47 -8.23
N PHE A 481 -1.71 22.27 -7.54
CA PHE A 481 -2.13 20.91 -7.20
C PHE A 481 -2.25 20.13 -8.50
N GLU A 482 -1.64 18.95 -8.53
CA GLU A 482 -1.86 18.00 -9.62
C GLU A 482 -3.21 17.32 -9.33
N ASP A 483 -4.12 17.39 -10.32
CA ASP A 483 -5.39 16.65 -10.30
C ASP A 483 -5.12 15.15 -10.41
#